data_AF-A0A656YVI5-F1
#
_entry.id   AF-A0A656YVI5-F1
#
_cell.length_a   1.000
_cell.length_b   1.000
_cell.length_c   1.000
_cell.angle_alpha   90.00
_cell.angle_beta   90.00
_cell.angle_gamma   90.00
#
_symmetry.space_group_name_H-M   'P 1'
#
loop_
_entity.id
_entity.type
_entity.pdbx_description
1 polymer ?
#
loop_
_entity_poly.entity_id
_entity_poly.type
_entity_poly.pdbx_seq_one_letter_code
_entity_poly.pdbx_strand_id
1 'polypeptide(L)'
;MAEKNEKKDDSNKKWHPLVEKFSPRERIQLLNVLTEDIYQKSIAEACDVTPSAVSNWARRNDYCPSNKSAFYLLKLGQLVNPEKTAEIVKNGIEKYMNELEKIGIDIRKNLK
;
A
#
# COMPACT_ATOMS: atom_id res chain seq x y z
N MET A 1 44.32 -3.88 -4.65
CA MET A 1 43.29 -2.89 -4.98
C MET A 1 41.97 -3.42 -4.48
N ALA A 2 41.30 -2.68 -3.61
CA ALA A 2 40.17 -3.14 -2.82
C ALA A 2 38.94 -3.47 -3.68
N GLU A 3 38.35 -4.63 -3.40
CA GLU A 3 37.05 -5.08 -3.87
C GLU A 3 35.96 -4.07 -3.47
N LYS A 4 35.31 -3.44 -4.45
CA LYS A 4 34.02 -2.79 -4.24
C LYS A 4 32.93 -3.85 -4.36
N ASN A 5 32.67 -4.55 -3.27
CA ASN A 5 31.42 -5.27 -3.08
C ASN A 5 30.29 -4.24 -3.02
N GLU A 6 29.69 -3.93 -4.17
CA GLU A 6 28.37 -3.31 -4.23
C GLU A 6 27.40 -4.27 -3.55
N LYS A 7 27.11 -4.00 -2.27
CA LYS A 7 25.96 -4.58 -1.58
C LYS A 7 24.72 -4.15 -2.37
N LYS A 8 24.25 -5.01 -3.27
CA LYS A 8 22.90 -4.94 -3.82
C LYS A 8 21.96 -5.00 -2.63
N ASP A 9 21.36 -3.86 -2.32
CA ASP A 9 20.35 -3.74 -1.29
C ASP A 9 19.13 -4.59 -1.71
N ASP A 10 19.10 -5.83 -1.20
CA ASP A 10 18.04 -6.82 -1.45
C ASP A 10 16.75 -6.50 -0.67
N SER A 11 16.69 -5.36 0.03
CA SER A 11 15.48 -4.87 0.69
C SER A 11 14.34 -4.54 -0.30
N ASN A 12 14.64 -4.47 -1.60
CA ASN A 12 13.68 -4.18 -2.65
C ASN A 12 13.00 -5.42 -3.28
N LYS A 13 13.33 -6.65 -2.84
CA LYS A 13 12.73 -7.89 -3.39
C LYS A 13 11.69 -8.56 -2.50
N LYS A 14 11.54 -8.15 -1.24
CA LYS A 14 10.44 -8.63 -0.40
C LYS A 14 9.26 -7.67 -0.53
N TRP A 15 8.38 -8.00 -1.46
CA TRP A 15 6.98 -7.58 -1.44
C TRP A 15 6.46 -7.68 -0.01
N HIS A 16 5.89 -6.60 0.53
CA HIS A 16 5.31 -6.66 1.87
C HIS A 16 3.97 -7.40 1.78
N PRO A 17 3.78 -8.57 2.43
CA PRO A 17 2.57 -9.39 2.27
C PRO A 17 1.27 -8.63 2.56
N LEU A 18 1.36 -7.60 3.41
CA LEU A 18 0.21 -6.73 3.74
C LEU A 18 -0.47 -6.13 2.50
N VAL A 19 0.28 -5.64 1.50
CA VAL A 19 -0.35 -4.97 0.35
C VAL A 19 -1.04 -5.93 -0.62
N GLU A 20 -0.67 -7.21 -0.58
CA GLU A 20 -1.39 -8.26 -1.32
C GLU A 20 -2.77 -8.54 -0.72
N LYS A 21 -2.92 -8.28 0.59
CA LYS A 21 -4.19 -8.41 1.29
C LYS A 21 -5.07 -7.19 1.19
N PHE A 22 -4.53 -6.07 0.68
CA PHE A 22 -5.33 -4.87 0.47
C PHE A 22 -6.31 -5.09 -0.68
N SER A 23 -7.58 -4.99 -0.33
CA SER A 23 -8.70 -4.88 -1.24
C SER A 23 -8.56 -3.62 -2.13
N PRO A 24 -9.25 -3.58 -3.29
CA PRO A 24 -9.26 -2.39 -4.14
C PRO A 24 -9.64 -1.11 -3.36
N ARG A 25 -10.55 -1.23 -2.39
CA ARG A 25 -10.98 -0.10 -1.56
C ARG A 25 -9.84 0.49 -0.74
N GLU A 26 -9.05 -0.32 -0.05
CA GLU A 26 -7.92 0.17 0.76
C GLU A 26 -6.85 0.83 -0.12
N ARG A 27 -6.61 0.28 -1.32
CA ARG A 27 -5.67 0.88 -2.28
C ARG A 27 -6.12 2.26 -2.75
N ILE A 28 -7.43 2.44 -2.98
CA ILE A 28 -8.00 3.75 -3.31
C ILE A 28 -7.95 4.69 -2.10
N GLN A 29 -8.18 4.20 -0.88
CA GLN A 29 -8.03 5.03 0.32
C GLN A 29 -6.60 5.53 0.48
N LEU A 30 -5.58 4.69 0.24
CA LEU A 30 -4.18 5.12 0.23
C LEU A 30 -3.92 6.20 -0.82
N LEU A 31 -4.48 6.04 -2.03
CA LEU A 31 -4.38 7.07 -3.07
C LEU A 31 -5.00 8.39 -2.60
N ASN A 32 -6.18 8.35 -2.00
CA ASN A 32 -6.91 9.54 -1.55
C ASN A 32 -6.12 10.32 -0.49
N VAL A 33 -5.48 9.63 0.45
CA VAL A 33 -4.59 10.25 1.43
C VAL A 33 -3.49 11.07 0.76
N LEU A 34 -2.96 10.60 -0.37
CA LEU A 34 -1.89 11.30 -1.08
C LEU A 34 -2.39 12.42 -1.98
N THR A 35 -3.57 12.30 -2.56
CA THR A 35 -4.09 13.31 -3.49
C THR A 35 -4.51 14.62 -2.81
N GLU A 36 -4.65 14.63 -1.49
CA GLU A 36 -4.87 15.84 -0.69
C GLU A 36 -3.61 16.71 -0.64
N ASP A 37 -2.43 16.09 -0.54
CA ASP A 37 -1.18 16.77 -0.18
C ASP A 37 -0.10 16.70 -1.28
N ILE A 38 -0.25 15.81 -2.28
CA ILE A 38 0.76 15.54 -3.31
C ILE A 38 0.16 15.64 -4.71
N TYR A 39 0.92 16.28 -5.61
CA TYR A 39 0.60 16.29 -7.03
C TYR A 39 0.59 14.87 -7.64
N GLN A 40 -0.40 14.61 -8.50
CA GLN A 40 -0.54 13.32 -9.20
C GLN A 40 0.73 12.89 -9.95
N LYS A 41 1.52 13.86 -10.46
CA LYS A 41 2.79 13.58 -11.12
C LYS A 41 3.80 12.90 -10.19
N SER A 42 3.95 13.38 -8.97
CA SER A 42 4.87 12.80 -7.98
C SER A 42 4.39 11.42 -7.51
N ILE A 43 3.07 11.22 -7.39
CA ILE A 43 2.49 9.90 -7.12
C ILE A 43 2.81 8.93 -8.27
N ALA A 44 2.69 9.38 -9.51
CA ALA A 44 2.97 8.59 -10.71
C ALA A 44 4.45 8.19 -10.79
N GLU A 45 5.36 9.13 -10.53
CA GLU A 45 6.81 8.90 -10.48
C GLU A 45 7.16 7.85 -9.42
N ALA A 46 6.64 7.98 -8.19
CA ALA A 46 6.90 7.03 -7.13
C ALA A 46 6.34 5.63 -7.41
N CYS A 47 5.20 5.56 -8.09
CA CYS A 47 4.57 4.29 -8.45
C CYS A 47 5.11 3.69 -9.76
N ASP A 48 6.00 4.38 -10.47
CA ASP A 48 6.53 3.98 -11.78
C ASP A 48 5.40 3.73 -12.80
N VAL A 49 4.49 4.70 -12.91
CA VAL A 49 3.33 4.68 -13.83
C VAL A 49 3.16 6.05 -14.52
N THR A 50 2.26 6.12 -15.50
CA THR A 50 1.89 7.40 -16.11
C THR A 50 0.98 8.22 -15.19
N PRO A 51 1.03 9.56 -15.25
CA PRO A 51 0.06 10.40 -14.55
C PRO A 51 -1.40 10.09 -14.95
N SER A 52 -1.62 9.65 -16.19
CA SER A 52 -2.94 9.21 -16.65
C SER A 52 -3.45 7.97 -15.92
N ALA A 53 -2.57 7.04 -15.51
CA ALA A 53 -2.95 5.91 -14.68
C ALA A 53 -3.45 6.37 -13.30
N VAL A 54 -2.75 7.32 -12.68
CA VAL A 54 -3.17 7.93 -11.41
C VAL A 54 -4.51 8.65 -11.55
N SER A 55 -4.70 9.44 -12.61
CA SER A 55 -5.98 10.07 -12.90
C SER A 55 -7.11 9.05 -13.12
N ASN A 56 -6.83 7.91 -13.75
CA ASN A 56 -7.80 6.83 -13.91
C ASN A 56 -8.18 6.21 -12.57
N TRP A 57 -7.21 5.89 -11.71
CA TRP A 57 -7.50 5.36 -10.35
C TRP A 57 -8.38 6.31 -9.54
N ALA A 58 -8.16 7.62 -9.65
CA ALA A 58 -8.93 8.63 -8.91
C ALA A 58 -10.36 8.82 -9.44
N ARG A 59 -10.65 8.49 -10.71
CA ARG A 59 -11.92 8.83 -11.37
C ARG A 59 -12.78 7.63 -11.74
N ARG A 60 -12.18 6.44 -11.86
CA ARG A 60 -12.83 5.26 -12.44
C ARG A 60 -12.88 4.12 -11.44
N ASN A 61 -14.09 3.59 -11.20
CA ASN A 61 -14.31 2.50 -10.26
C ASN A 61 -13.77 1.14 -10.73
N ASP A 62 -13.52 0.98 -12.04
CA ASP A 62 -12.96 -0.22 -12.65
C ASP A 62 -11.41 -0.24 -12.67
N TYR A 63 -10.77 0.86 -12.24
CA TYR A 63 -9.31 0.99 -12.21
C TYR A 63 -8.84 1.09 -10.76
N CYS A 64 -7.97 0.17 -10.35
CA CYS A 64 -7.34 0.23 -9.04
C CYS A 64 -5.81 0.09 -9.14
N PRO A 65 -5.07 0.64 -8.16
CA PRO A 65 -3.63 0.43 -8.08
C PRO A 65 -3.28 -1.07 -8.02
N SER A 66 -2.21 -1.46 -8.72
CA SER A 66 -1.64 -2.80 -8.62
C SER A 66 -1.03 -3.05 -7.23
N ASN A 67 -0.63 -4.29 -6.91
CA ASN A 67 0.07 -4.58 -5.65
C ASN A 67 1.38 -3.77 -5.53
N LYS A 68 2.10 -3.60 -6.66
CA LYS A 68 3.32 -2.78 -6.75
C LYS A 68 3.01 -1.33 -6.42
N SER A 69 2.01 -0.76 -7.06
CA SER A 69 1.61 0.62 -6.85
C SER A 69 1.11 0.83 -5.41
N ALA A 70 0.29 -0.08 -4.89
CA ALA A 70 -0.21 -0.02 -3.51
C ALA A 70 0.92 0.00 -2.46
N PHE A 71 2.02 -0.71 -2.69
CA PHE A 71 3.21 -0.64 -1.84
C PHE A 71 3.86 0.74 -1.83
N TYR A 72 4.04 1.35 -3.00
CA TYR A 72 4.59 2.70 -3.07
C TYR A 72 3.63 3.75 -2.51
N LEU A 73 2.32 3.60 -2.72
CA LEU A 73 1.32 4.44 -2.09
C LEU A 73 1.36 4.32 -0.56
N LEU A 74 1.51 3.11 -0.01
CA LEU A 74 1.66 2.90 1.42
C LEU A 74 2.92 3.56 1.97
N LYS A 75 4.06 3.40 1.30
CA LYS A 75 5.33 4.03 1.69
C LYS A 75 5.23 5.56 1.67
N LEU A 76 4.68 6.13 0.60
CA LEU A 76 4.45 7.57 0.51
C LEU A 76 3.47 8.05 1.57
N GLY A 77 2.39 7.30 1.81
CA GLY A 77 1.37 7.63 2.80
C GLY A 77 1.97 7.72 4.20
N GLN A 78 2.85 6.79 4.56
CA GLN A 78 3.57 6.83 5.84
C GLN A 78 4.47 8.06 5.99
N LEU A 79 5.01 8.60 4.88
CA LEU A 79 5.85 9.80 4.92
C LEU A 79 5.04 11.08 5.00
N VAL A 80 3.91 11.14 4.29
CA VAL A 80 3.11 12.37 4.15
C VAL A 80 2.01 12.48 5.20
N ASN A 81 1.31 11.38 5.48
CA ASN A 81 0.24 11.35 6.46
C ASN A 81 0.24 9.98 7.21
N PRO A 82 1.16 9.80 8.17
CA PRO A 82 1.33 8.54 8.87
C PRO A 82 0.09 8.11 9.65
N GLU A 83 -0.64 9.06 10.23
CA GLU A 83 -1.84 8.79 11.05
C GLU A 83 -2.98 8.20 10.19
N LYS A 84 -3.40 8.89 9.13
CA LYS A 84 -4.45 8.37 8.23
C LYS A 84 -4.02 7.07 7.56
N THR A 85 -2.74 6.96 7.20
CA THR A 85 -2.22 5.74 6.56
C THR A 85 -2.26 4.56 7.53
N ALA A 86 -1.86 4.76 8.80
CA ALA A 86 -1.94 3.72 9.82
C ALA A 86 -3.39 3.30 10.10
N GLU A 87 -4.34 4.24 10.08
CA GLU A 87 -5.77 3.96 10.24
C GLU A 87 -6.29 3.04 9.12
N ILE A 88 -5.93 3.31 7.86
CA ILE A 88 -6.30 2.46 6.72
C ILE A 88 -5.75 1.04 6.91
N VAL A 89 -4.48 0.90 7.28
CA VAL A 89 -3.84 -0.40 7.53
C VAL A 89 -4.55 -1.13 8.66
N LYS A 90 -4.82 -0.46 9.78
CA LYS A 90 -5.50 -1.04 10.95
C LYS A 90 -6.89 -1.55 10.58
N ASN A 91 -7.68 -0.74 9.89
CA ASN A 91 -9.03 -1.10 9.45
C ASN A 91 -9.01 -2.31 8.52
N GLY A 92 -8.02 -2.40 7.61
CA GLY A 92 -7.86 -3.56 6.75
C GLY A 92 -7.50 -4.84 7.50
N ILE A 93 -6.59 -4.75 8.48
CA ILE A 93 -6.25 -5.88 9.35
C ILE A 93 -7.46 -6.32 10.17
N GLU A 94 -8.21 -5.38 10.78
CA GLU A 94 -9.43 -5.68 11.54
C GLU A 94 -10.48 -6.38 10.69
N LYS A 95 -10.71 -5.88 9.47
CA LYS A 95 -11.62 -6.51 8.51
C LYS A 95 -11.18 -7.94 8.19
N TYR A 96 -9.90 -8.15 7.87
CA TYR A 96 -9.37 -9.48 7.58
C TYR A 96 -9.52 -10.43 8.78
N MET A 97 -9.24 -9.97 10.00
CA MET A 97 -9.48 -10.75 11.22
C MET A 97 -10.95 -11.13 11.39
N ASN A 98 -11.87 -10.20 11.14
CA ASN A 98 -13.31 -10.48 11.22
C ASN A 98 -13.76 -11.50 10.16
N GLU A 99 -13.15 -11.51 8.97
CA GLU A 99 -13.42 -12.52 7.93
C GLU A 99 -12.91 -13.91 8.34
N LEU A 100 -11.75 -13.98 8.99
CA LEU A 100 -11.20 -15.23 9.52
C LEU A 100 -12.06 -15.80 10.66
N GLU A 101 -12.56 -14.93 11.56
CA GLU A 101 -13.46 -15.34 12.65
C GLU A 101 -14.75 -15.97 12.11
N LYS A 102 -15.31 -15.44 11.02
CA LYS A 102 -16.51 -15.99 10.36
C LYS A 102 -16.33 -17.41 9.83
N ILE A 103 -15.10 -17.82 9.50
CA ILE A 103 -14.77 -19.17 9.07
C ILE A 103 -14.23 -20.05 10.22
N GLY A 104 -14.35 -19.59 11.46
CA GLY A 104 -13.95 -20.33 12.66
C GLY A 104 -12.47 -20.20 13.03
N ILE A 105 -11.70 -19.32 12.39
CA ILE A 105 -10.29 -19.08 12.70
C ILE A 105 -10.17 -17.83 13.58
N ASP A 106 -10.11 -18.03 14.90
CA ASP A 106 -9.90 -16.94 15.86
C ASP A 106 -8.40 -16.73 16.15
N ILE A 107 -7.77 -15.87 15.33
CA ILE A 107 -6.34 -15.53 15.49
C ILE A 107 -6.11 -14.65 16.74
N ARG A 108 -7.11 -13.87 17.20
CA ARG A 108 -6.94 -12.93 18.31
C ARG A 108 -6.63 -13.65 19.62
N LYS A 109 -7.15 -14.87 19.80
CA LYS A 109 -6.79 -15.73 20.93
C LYS A 109 -5.32 -16.14 20.95
N ASN A 110 -4.68 -16.22 19.79
CA ASN A 110 -3.29 -16.69 19.63
C ASN A 110 -2.24 -15.56 19.64
N LEU A 111 -2.67 -14.30 19.70
CA LEU A 111 -1.79 -13.12 19.71
C LEU A 111 -1.55 -12.54 21.12
N LYS A 112 -2.03 -13.22 22.17
CA LYS A 112 -1.88 -12.81 23.57
C LYS A 112 -0.55 -13.26 24.17
#